data_AF-A0A6M0AFX8-F1
#
_entry.id   AF-A0A6M0AFX8-F1
#
_cell.length_a   1.000
_cell.length_b   1.000
_cell.length_c   1.000
_cell.angle_alpha   90.00
_cell.angle_beta   90.00
_cell.angle_gamma   90.00
#
_symmetry.space_group_name_H-M   'P 1'
#
loop_
_entity.id
_entity.type
_entity.pdbx_description
1 polymer ?
#
loop_
_entity_poly.entity_id
_entity_poly.type
_entity_poly.pdbx_seq_one_letter_code
_entity_poly.pdbx_strand_id
1 'polypeptide(L)'
;GVTLKDLNQSLAKYRLALPNLGSISAQTVGGAMATATHGTGLNYGVLSTIIQEITLVTGLGEVIKISKDENYQLFNAAKCHLGSLGLVTELKLQVTKEFDLEVREQPETLETVLDKLPERLQADHYRFWYLPHADRVWEWSATRKPPGKTAPKQNFFQRFQSWYREKLIGYYTFELLLYLATYNQRLIPLVNRWYVQQMFSKSKQSRGNSVSQFNFDCLFKQQVNEWAIPIEHTAEAILQIRQMIKEKDYQVHLPIEVRFVKGDDIWLSPCQGRDSCYIGVITYMPYGKYVDCQSYFDDYEKIMAKLDGRPHWAKRFGPDADKLEKMSPHWNDFQKVRSQLDPDNIFGNSYSDRVLVKPKKTPLYYS
;
A
#
# COMPACT_ATOMS: atom_id res chain seq x y z
N GLY A 1 14.00 1.95 -14.72
CA GLY A 1 13.20 3.08 -15.25
C GLY A 1 13.14 4.21 -14.24
N VAL A 2 12.50 5.33 -14.59
CA VAL A 2 12.38 6.54 -13.75
C VAL A 2 11.69 6.23 -12.42
N THR A 3 12.13 6.87 -11.32
CA THR A 3 11.47 6.76 -10.01
C THR A 3 10.26 7.69 -9.90
N LEU A 4 9.32 7.38 -9.01
CA LEU A 4 8.21 8.28 -8.70
C LEU A 4 8.72 9.65 -8.21
N LYS A 5 9.84 9.68 -7.47
CA LYS A 5 10.49 10.91 -7.02
C LYS A 5 10.94 11.76 -8.20
N ASP A 6 11.69 11.16 -9.13
CA ASP A 6 12.24 11.89 -10.29
C ASP A 6 11.13 12.32 -11.26
N LEU A 7 10.08 11.50 -11.42
CA LEU A 7 8.89 11.85 -12.18
C LEU A 7 8.19 13.09 -11.59
N ASN A 8 7.93 13.09 -10.27
CA ASN A 8 7.30 14.24 -9.62
C ASN A 8 8.14 15.52 -9.72
N GLN A 9 9.48 15.42 -9.60
CA GLN A 9 10.38 16.55 -9.81
C GLN A 9 10.32 17.09 -11.24
N SER A 10 10.14 16.22 -12.23
CA SER A 10 10.00 16.60 -13.63
C SER A 10 8.65 17.25 -13.90
N LEU A 11 7.55 16.69 -13.38
CA LEU A 11 6.20 17.25 -13.49
C LEU A 11 6.09 18.64 -12.87
N ALA A 12 6.75 18.88 -11.73
CA ALA A 12 6.76 20.18 -11.07
C ALA A 12 7.28 21.31 -11.97
N LYS A 13 8.23 21.04 -12.88
CA LYS A 13 8.75 22.03 -13.85
C LYS A 13 7.67 22.53 -14.81
N TYR A 14 6.63 21.72 -15.02
CA TYR A 14 5.51 22.02 -15.90
C TYR A 14 4.23 22.41 -15.13
N ARG A 15 4.32 22.64 -13.81
CA ARG A 15 3.16 22.88 -12.92
C ARG A 15 2.13 21.75 -12.98
N LEU A 16 2.62 20.52 -13.07
CA LEU A 16 1.83 19.30 -13.08
C LEU A 16 2.16 18.45 -11.85
N ALA A 17 1.25 17.55 -11.50
CA ALA A 17 1.40 16.58 -10.43
C ALA A 17 0.66 15.28 -10.74
N LEU A 18 1.08 14.19 -10.09
CA LEU A 18 0.25 12.98 -10.02
C LEU A 18 -0.99 13.28 -9.17
N PRO A 19 -2.18 12.75 -9.53
CA PRO A 19 -3.39 12.98 -8.76
C PRO A 19 -3.33 12.30 -7.38
N ASN A 20 -2.69 11.15 -7.28
CA ASN A 20 -2.54 10.45 -6.02
C ASN A 20 -1.15 9.83 -5.95
N LEU A 21 -0.69 9.53 -4.74
CA LEU A 21 0.63 8.96 -4.51
C LEU A 21 0.62 8.05 -3.26
N GLY A 22 1.45 7.02 -3.27
CA GLY A 22 1.73 6.23 -2.08
C GLY A 22 2.62 6.97 -1.09
N SER A 23 2.94 6.30 0.03
CA SER A 23 3.76 6.86 1.10
C SER A 23 5.25 6.99 0.74
N ILE A 24 5.71 6.28 -0.28
CA ILE A 24 7.12 6.19 -0.69
C ILE A 24 7.23 6.51 -2.19
N SER A 25 8.25 7.28 -2.57
CA SER A 25 8.51 7.66 -3.97
C SER A 25 9.83 7.11 -4.53
N ALA A 26 10.52 6.25 -3.79
CA ALA A 26 11.77 5.61 -4.23
C ALA A 26 11.54 4.52 -5.29
N GLN A 27 10.32 4.01 -5.42
CA GLN A 27 9.98 2.97 -6.39
C GLN A 27 10.05 3.50 -7.82
N THR A 28 10.40 2.63 -8.77
CA THR A 28 10.26 2.94 -10.20
C THR A 28 8.78 3.03 -10.56
N VAL A 29 8.43 3.89 -11.52
CA VAL A 29 7.05 4.07 -12.00
C VAL A 29 6.48 2.75 -12.54
N GLY A 30 7.25 2.06 -13.39
CA GLY A 30 6.87 0.75 -13.92
C GLY A 30 6.66 -0.30 -12.82
N GLY A 31 7.57 -0.37 -11.84
CA GLY A 31 7.42 -1.32 -10.72
C GLY A 31 6.20 -1.02 -9.85
N ALA A 32 5.95 0.26 -9.54
CA ALA A 32 4.78 0.65 -8.75
C ALA A 32 3.46 0.32 -9.47
N MET A 33 3.40 0.52 -10.78
CA MET A 33 2.21 0.20 -11.57
C MET A 33 2.03 -1.31 -11.77
N ALA A 34 3.11 -2.05 -11.98
CA ALA A 34 3.08 -3.50 -12.13
C ALA A 34 2.39 -4.20 -10.96
N THR A 35 2.51 -3.66 -9.75
CA THR A 35 1.97 -4.23 -8.50
C THR A 35 0.72 -3.52 -7.98
N ALA A 36 0.05 -2.70 -8.79
CA ALA A 36 -1.13 -1.93 -8.41
C ALA A 36 -0.92 -1.08 -7.14
N THR A 37 0.26 -0.46 -6.99
CA THR A 37 0.54 0.47 -5.88
C THR A 37 -0.51 1.57 -5.84
N HIS A 38 -0.89 2.00 -4.63
CA HIS A 38 -1.98 2.94 -4.44
C HIS A 38 -1.66 4.03 -3.41
N GLY A 39 -2.39 5.14 -3.50
CA GLY A 39 -2.51 6.14 -2.44
C GLY A 39 -3.75 5.87 -1.58
N THR A 40 -4.43 6.92 -1.16
CA THR A 40 -5.72 6.82 -0.46
C THR A 40 -6.74 7.84 -0.96
N GLY A 41 -8.03 7.56 -0.78
CA GLY A 41 -9.17 8.39 -1.18
C GLY A 41 -10.10 7.67 -2.15
N LEU A 42 -11.41 7.73 -1.89
CA LEU A 42 -12.43 7.01 -2.69
C LEU A 42 -12.69 7.60 -4.08
N ASN A 43 -12.10 8.74 -4.40
CA ASN A 43 -12.15 9.31 -5.73
C ASN A 43 -10.97 8.84 -6.61
N TYR A 44 -10.08 8.00 -6.07
CA TYR A 44 -8.83 7.61 -6.72
C TYR A 44 -8.61 6.11 -6.69
N GLY A 45 -8.34 5.51 -7.86
CA GLY A 45 -7.95 4.11 -7.95
C GLY A 45 -6.46 3.88 -7.62
N VAL A 46 -6.00 2.67 -7.87
CA VAL A 46 -4.57 2.33 -7.86
C VAL A 46 -3.82 3.19 -8.90
N LEU A 47 -2.51 3.37 -8.75
CA LEU A 47 -1.71 4.25 -9.63
C LEU A 47 -1.79 3.86 -11.10
N SER A 48 -1.95 2.57 -11.41
CA SER A 48 -2.09 2.11 -12.78
C SER A 48 -3.40 2.52 -13.48
N THR A 49 -4.38 3.05 -12.74
CA THR A 49 -5.62 3.61 -13.35
C THR A 49 -5.36 4.86 -14.19
N ILE A 50 -4.26 5.58 -13.96
CA ILE A 50 -3.93 6.80 -14.72
C ILE A 50 -3.16 6.50 -16.02
N ILE A 51 -2.77 5.25 -16.25
CA ILE A 51 -2.07 4.84 -17.47
C ILE A 51 -3.01 5.05 -18.67
N GLN A 52 -2.50 5.73 -19.69
CA GLN A 52 -3.16 5.92 -20.98
C GLN A 52 -2.58 4.97 -22.04
N GLU A 53 -1.30 4.64 -21.94
CA GLU A 53 -0.58 3.82 -22.91
C GLU A 53 0.61 3.12 -22.24
N ILE A 54 0.90 1.90 -22.68
CA ILE A 54 2.02 1.07 -22.25
C ILE A 54 2.74 0.57 -23.49
N THR A 55 4.05 0.78 -23.56
CA THR A 55 4.90 0.09 -24.54
C THR A 55 5.67 -1.00 -23.82
N LEU A 56 5.59 -2.23 -24.32
CA LEU A 56 6.29 -3.37 -23.75
C LEU A 56 7.07 -4.17 -24.80
N VAL A 57 8.11 -4.84 -24.34
CA VAL A 57 8.84 -5.87 -25.10
C VAL A 57 8.37 -7.24 -24.60
N THR A 58 7.81 -8.05 -25.50
CA THR A 58 7.30 -9.40 -25.21
C THR A 58 8.46 -10.40 -25.05
N GLY A 59 8.16 -11.62 -24.59
CA GLY A 59 9.14 -12.71 -24.51
C GLY A 59 9.62 -13.17 -25.90
N LEU A 60 8.82 -12.89 -26.93
CA LEU A 60 9.18 -13.10 -28.33
C LEU A 60 10.11 -11.98 -28.89
N GLY A 61 10.41 -10.95 -28.11
CA GLY A 61 11.22 -9.80 -28.52
C GLY A 61 10.45 -8.75 -29.32
N GLU A 62 9.12 -8.87 -29.42
CA GLU A 62 8.26 -7.91 -30.14
C GLU A 62 8.00 -6.69 -29.28
N VAL A 63 8.02 -5.51 -29.89
CA VAL A 63 7.62 -4.26 -29.23
C VAL A 63 6.15 -4.02 -29.54
N ILE A 64 5.30 -4.09 -28.51
CA ILE A 64 3.87 -3.81 -28.66
C ILE A 64 3.47 -2.59 -27.85
N LYS A 65 2.56 -1.82 -28.43
CA LYS A 65 1.97 -0.63 -27.84
C LYS A 65 0.52 -0.93 -27.48
N ILE A 66 0.13 -0.61 -26.25
CA ILE A 66 -1.16 -0.96 -25.69
C ILE A 66 -1.82 0.28 -25.11
N SER A 67 -3.03 0.58 -25.55
CA SER A 67 -3.87 1.67 -25.08
C SER A 67 -5.35 1.28 -25.21
N LYS A 68 -6.26 2.25 -25.02
CA LYS A 68 -7.68 2.03 -25.35
C LYS A 68 -7.94 1.95 -26.85
N ASP A 69 -7.08 2.57 -27.65
CA ASP A 69 -7.24 2.67 -29.10
C ASP A 69 -6.43 1.59 -29.85
N GLU A 70 -5.46 0.96 -29.17
CA GLU A 70 -4.54 -0.02 -29.74
C GLU A 70 -4.37 -1.21 -28.80
N ASN A 71 -4.58 -2.43 -29.27
CA ASN A 71 -4.48 -3.66 -28.45
C ASN A 71 -5.34 -3.63 -27.17
N TYR A 72 -6.54 -3.03 -27.22
CA TYR A 72 -7.45 -2.83 -26.09
C TYR A 72 -7.64 -4.07 -25.20
N GLN A 73 -7.77 -5.25 -25.81
CA GLN A 73 -7.91 -6.53 -25.10
C GLN A 73 -6.78 -6.85 -24.12
N LEU A 74 -5.58 -6.30 -24.34
CA LEU A 74 -4.41 -6.47 -23.48
C LEU A 74 -4.31 -5.38 -22.39
N PHE A 75 -5.04 -4.27 -22.53
CA PHE A 75 -4.83 -3.07 -21.72
C PHE A 75 -5.13 -3.29 -20.24
N ASN A 76 -6.24 -3.97 -19.93
CA ASN A 76 -6.60 -4.27 -18.55
C ASN A 76 -5.68 -5.32 -17.89
N ALA A 77 -5.05 -6.19 -18.68
CA ALA A 77 -4.01 -7.10 -18.20
C ALA A 77 -2.69 -6.35 -17.91
N ALA A 78 -2.27 -5.50 -18.85
CA ALA A 78 -0.99 -4.82 -18.82
C ALA A 78 -0.87 -3.78 -17.69
N LYS A 79 -2.00 -3.19 -17.25
CA LYS A 79 -2.02 -2.21 -16.14
C LYS A 79 -1.61 -2.80 -14.78
N CYS A 80 -1.73 -4.11 -14.56
CA CYS A 80 -1.19 -4.81 -13.38
C CYS A 80 -0.63 -6.16 -13.81
N HIS A 81 0.61 -6.13 -14.29
CA HIS A 81 1.23 -7.26 -14.99
C HIS A 81 2.24 -8.06 -14.15
N LEU A 82 2.59 -7.58 -12.96
CA LEU A 82 3.55 -8.22 -12.05
C LEU A 82 4.93 -8.53 -12.66
N GLY A 83 5.30 -7.82 -13.75
CA GLY A 83 6.51 -8.11 -14.52
C GLY A 83 6.41 -9.33 -15.45
N SER A 84 5.26 -10.00 -15.54
CA SER A 84 5.11 -11.30 -16.20
C SER A 84 4.64 -11.26 -17.66
N LEU A 85 4.19 -10.10 -18.15
CA LEU A 85 3.70 -9.95 -19.54
C LEU A 85 4.76 -9.39 -20.51
N GLY A 86 5.89 -8.90 -19.99
CA GLY A 86 6.88 -8.18 -20.78
C GLY A 86 7.64 -7.12 -20.00
N LEU A 87 8.69 -6.60 -20.63
CA LEU A 87 9.46 -5.46 -20.13
C LEU A 87 8.79 -4.16 -20.55
N VAL A 88 8.27 -3.40 -19.58
CA VAL A 88 7.73 -2.06 -19.84
C VAL A 88 8.87 -1.08 -20.12
N THR A 89 8.89 -0.51 -21.33
CA THR A 89 9.89 0.46 -21.77
C THR A 89 9.39 1.89 -21.71
N GLU A 90 8.09 2.10 -21.96
CA GLU A 90 7.46 3.44 -21.95
C GLU A 90 6.05 3.39 -21.35
N LEU A 91 5.68 4.49 -20.67
CA LEU A 91 4.35 4.69 -20.10
C LEU A 91 3.88 6.12 -20.41
N LYS A 92 2.66 6.25 -20.94
CA LYS A 92 1.94 7.52 -21.03
C LYS A 92 0.95 7.62 -19.88
N LEU A 93 1.05 8.69 -19.08
CA LEU A 93 0.27 8.85 -17.85
C LEU A 93 -0.62 10.09 -17.92
N GLN A 94 -1.86 9.95 -17.45
CA GLN A 94 -2.71 11.09 -17.15
C GLN A 94 -2.22 11.76 -15.86
N VAL A 95 -1.93 13.04 -15.94
CA VAL A 95 -1.52 13.88 -14.81
C VAL A 95 -2.51 15.03 -14.61
N THR A 96 -2.41 15.73 -13.48
CA THR A 96 -3.24 16.89 -13.16
C THR A 96 -2.38 18.15 -13.03
N LYS A 97 -3.01 19.33 -13.02
CA LYS A 97 -2.36 20.56 -12.55
C LYS A 97 -1.85 20.36 -11.13
N GLU A 98 -0.74 21.01 -10.80
CA GLU A 98 -0.20 21.03 -9.44
C GLU A 98 -1.23 21.52 -8.41
N PHE A 99 -1.12 21.00 -7.20
CA PHE A 99 -2.02 21.33 -6.09
C PHE A 99 -1.29 21.17 -4.76
N ASP A 100 -1.78 21.90 -3.77
CA ASP A 100 -1.43 21.69 -2.37
C ASP A 100 -2.43 20.74 -1.71
N LEU A 101 -2.00 20.12 -0.62
CA LEU A 101 -2.87 19.43 0.31
C LEU A 101 -2.89 20.18 1.63
N GLU A 102 -4.08 20.45 2.13
CA GLU A 102 -4.32 20.84 3.52
C GLU A 102 -4.66 19.57 4.30
N VAL A 103 -3.74 19.18 5.16
CA VAL A 103 -3.78 17.95 5.95
C VAL A 103 -4.20 18.28 7.37
N ARG A 104 -5.10 17.45 7.92
CA ARG A 104 -5.45 17.41 9.34
C ARG A 104 -5.17 16.01 9.87
N GLU A 105 -4.46 15.96 10.98
CA GLU A 105 -4.16 14.73 11.72
C GLU A 105 -4.62 14.86 13.17
N GLN A 106 -5.21 13.81 13.72
CA GLN A 106 -5.75 13.88 15.08
C GLN A 106 -5.86 12.49 15.75
N PRO A 107 -5.75 12.43 17.09
CA PRO A 107 -6.10 11.23 17.83
C PRO A 107 -7.62 11.05 17.89
N GLU A 108 -8.06 9.81 17.76
CA GLU A 108 -9.46 9.40 17.93
C GLU A 108 -9.59 8.02 18.57
N THR A 109 -10.83 7.60 18.82
CA THR A 109 -11.17 6.20 19.14
C THR A 109 -11.54 5.41 17.88
N LEU A 110 -11.41 4.08 17.94
CA LEU A 110 -11.79 3.23 16.83
C LEU A 110 -13.31 3.30 16.57
N GLU A 111 -14.10 3.30 17.63
CA GLU A 111 -15.57 3.40 17.57
C GLU A 111 -16.00 4.67 16.85
N THR A 112 -15.49 5.85 17.27
CA THR A 112 -15.82 7.13 16.60
C THR A 112 -15.49 7.11 15.11
N VAL A 113 -14.34 6.55 14.76
CA VAL A 113 -13.86 6.51 13.37
C VAL A 113 -14.73 5.60 12.51
N LEU A 114 -15.08 4.41 13.01
CA LEU A 114 -15.94 3.47 12.30
C LEU A 114 -17.37 4.00 12.15
N ASP A 115 -17.93 4.59 13.21
CA ASP A 115 -19.29 5.15 13.19
C ASP A 115 -19.43 6.31 12.20
N LYS A 116 -18.38 7.14 12.08
CA LYS A 116 -18.36 8.31 11.19
C LYS A 116 -17.69 8.04 9.85
N LEU A 117 -17.32 6.80 9.56
CA LEU A 117 -16.54 6.46 8.38
C LEU A 117 -17.17 6.97 7.07
N PRO A 118 -18.49 6.86 6.82
CA PRO A 118 -19.10 7.40 5.60
C PRO A 118 -18.93 8.92 5.43
N GLU A 119 -18.94 9.68 6.52
CA GLU A 119 -18.68 11.13 6.49
C GLU A 119 -17.20 11.41 6.20
N ARG A 120 -16.30 10.69 6.89
CA ARG A 120 -14.84 10.85 6.72
C ARG A 120 -14.38 10.58 5.29
N LEU A 121 -15.00 9.61 4.64
CA LEU A 121 -14.70 9.20 3.27
C LEU A 121 -15.09 10.25 2.21
N GLN A 122 -15.81 11.31 2.58
CA GLN A 122 -16.10 12.45 1.68
C GLN A 122 -14.89 13.37 1.47
N ALA A 123 -13.86 13.29 2.32
CA ALA A 123 -12.62 14.02 2.10
C ALA A 123 -11.91 13.52 0.81
N ASP A 124 -11.18 14.40 0.12
CA ASP A 124 -10.43 14.01 -1.08
C ASP A 124 -9.51 12.81 -0.80
N HIS A 125 -8.82 12.86 0.34
CA HIS A 125 -7.98 11.78 0.80
C HIS A 125 -8.24 11.52 2.30
N TYR A 126 -8.44 10.26 2.66
CA TYR A 126 -8.65 9.85 4.03
C TYR A 126 -7.94 8.53 4.31
N ARG A 127 -7.29 8.41 5.45
CA ARG A 127 -6.71 7.16 5.98
C ARG A 127 -6.66 7.26 7.50
N PHE A 128 -6.54 6.13 8.16
CA PHE A 128 -6.26 6.13 9.58
C PHE A 128 -5.38 4.96 9.98
N TRP A 129 -4.78 5.07 11.15
CA TRP A 129 -3.96 4.04 11.76
C TRP A 129 -4.62 3.57 13.04
N TYR A 130 -5.02 2.31 13.13
CA TYR A 130 -5.34 1.71 14.41
C TYR A 130 -4.02 1.37 15.14
N LEU A 131 -3.95 1.68 16.42
CA LEU A 131 -2.74 1.59 17.24
C LEU A 131 -2.95 0.52 18.32
N PRO A 132 -2.60 -0.76 18.05
CA PRO A 132 -2.80 -1.85 18.99
C PRO A 132 -2.10 -1.60 20.33
N HIS A 133 -2.65 -2.19 21.39
CA HIS A 133 -2.21 -2.06 22.79
C HIS A 133 -2.43 -0.70 23.45
N ALA A 134 -2.63 0.37 22.66
CA ALA A 134 -3.08 1.68 23.14
C ALA A 134 -4.58 1.91 22.92
N ASP A 135 -5.21 1.09 22.08
CA ASP A 135 -6.63 1.18 21.67
C ASP A 135 -7.03 2.60 21.24
N ARG A 136 -6.20 3.14 20.34
CA ARG A 136 -6.28 4.51 19.81
C ARG A 136 -6.24 4.47 18.30
N VAL A 137 -6.78 5.51 17.68
CA VAL A 137 -6.64 5.76 16.24
C VAL A 137 -5.89 7.06 16.01
N TRP A 138 -5.04 7.07 15.00
CA TRP A 138 -4.54 8.31 14.39
C TRP A 138 -5.21 8.52 13.04
N GLU A 139 -6.09 9.52 12.96
CA GLU A 139 -6.74 9.89 11.70
C GLU A 139 -5.85 10.84 10.90
N TRP A 140 -5.88 10.68 9.58
CA TRP A 140 -5.29 11.60 8.61
C TRP A 140 -6.31 11.88 7.52
N SER A 141 -6.62 13.15 7.31
CA SER A 141 -7.50 13.60 6.23
C SER A 141 -6.82 14.74 5.47
N ALA A 142 -6.98 14.78 4.15
CA ALA A 142 -6.47 15.87 3.35
C ALA A 142 -7.47 16.35 2.30
N THR A 143 -7.50 17.66 2.10
CA THR A 143 -8.28 18.33 1.06
C THR A 143 -7.33 19.04 0.10
N ARG A 144 -7.61 18.93 -1.19
CA ARG A 144 -6.87 19.62 -2.24
C ARG A 144 -7.16 21.11 -2.21
N LYS A 145 -6.11 21.91 -2.35
CA LYS A 145 -6.17 23.36 -2.47
C LYS A 145 -5.38 23.81 -3.70
N PRO A 146 -5.73 24.95 -4.30
CA PRO A 146 -4.84 25.60 -5.27
C PRO A 146 -3.45 25.81 -4.65
N PRO A 147 -2.37 25.74 -5.44
CA PRO A 147 -1.01 26.01 -4.96
C PRO A 147 -0.96 27.36 -4.23
N GLY A 148 -0.49 27.33 -2.99
CA GLY A 148 -0.39 28.50 -2.12
C GLY A 148 1.05 28.94 -1.88
N LYS A 149 1.20 30.04 -1.13
CA LYS A 149 2.50 30.38 -0.55
C LYS A 149 2.89 29.27 0.42
N THR A 150 4.13 28.80 0.32
CA THR A 150 4.72 27.82 1.23
C THR A 150 4.55 28.30 2.66
N ALA A 151 4.22 27.39 3.59
CA ALA A 151 4.17 27.72 5.00
C ALA A 151 5.50 28.38 5.44
N PRO A 152 5.47 29.36 6.35
CA PRO A 152 6.68 30.05 6.78
C PRO A 152 7.72 29.04 7.29
N LYS A 153 9.00 29.27 6.95
CA LYS A 153 10.10 28.41 7.38
C LYS A 153 10.11 28.36 8.92
N GLN A 154 10.17 27.16 9.47
CA GLN A 154 10.27 26.96 10.91
C GLN A 154 11.54 27.63 11.46
N ASN A 155 11.42 28.28 12.61
CA ASN A 155 12.57 28.88 13.31
C ASN A 155 13.48 27.80 13.90
N PHE A 156 14.72 28.15 14.25
CA PHE A 156 15.72 27.20 14.76
C PHE A 156 15.18 26.34 15.92
N PHE A 157 14.52 26.97 16.91
CA PHE A 157 13.96 26.26 18.06
C PHE A 157 12.86 25.26 17.66
N GLN A 158 11.98 25.63 16.74
CA GLN A 158 10.93 24.75 16.21
C GLN A 158 11.53 23.57 15.41
N ARG A 159 12.58 23.84 14.62
CA ARG A 159 13.32 22.81 13.89
C ARG A 159 14.01 21.84 14.83
N PHE A 160 14.66 22.35 15.87
CA PHE A 160 15.30 21.54 16.90
C PHE A 160 14.28 20.69 17.66
N GLN A 161 13.15 21.26 18.06
CA GLN A 161 12.07 20.54 18.74
C GLN A 161 11.44 19.47 17.82
N SER A 162 11.20 19.78 16.54
CA SER A 162 10.71 18.82 15.54
C SER A 162 11.70 17.69 15.37
N TRP A 163 12.98 18.01 15.20
CA TRP A 163 14.05 17.02 15.08
C TRP A 163 14.17 16.13 16.32
N TYR A 164 14.16 16.71 17.52
CA TYR A 164 14.23 15.97 18.78
C TYR A 164 13.04 15.01 18.91
N ARG A 165 11.82 15.49 18.63
CA ARG A 165 10.62 14.65 18.70
C ARG A 165 10.59 13.57 17.61
N GLU A 166 10.94 13.90 16.36
CA GLU A 166 10.76 13.00 15.22
C GLU A 166 11.93 12.05 15.02
N LYS A 167 13.16 12.52 15.22
CA LYS A 167 14.37 11.70 15.04
C LYS A 167 14.85 11.09 16.33
N LEU A 168 15.06 11.86 17.41
CA LEU A 168 15.54 11.25 18.65
C LEU A 168 14.46 10.34 19.26
N ILE A 169 13.27 10.86 19.53
CA ILE A 169 12.18 10.08 20.14
C ILE A 169 11.53 9.16 19.10
N GLY A 170 11.06 9.74 18.00
CA GLY A 170 10.26 9.06 16.97
C GLY A 170 10.98 7.94 16.23
N TYR A 171 12.30 8.06 16.07
CA TYR A 171 13.10 7.10 15.32
C TYR A 171 14.05 6.33 16.25
N TYR A 172 15.07 6.98 16.82
CA TYR A 172 16.17 6.28 17.49
C TYR A 172 15.75 5.61 18.80
N THR A 173 15.03 6.31 19.68
CA THR A 173 14.56 5.73 20.94
C THR A 173 13.54 4.63 20.68
N PHE A 174 12.62 4.84 19.73
CA PHE A 174 11.63 3.82 19.39
C PHE A 174 12.28 2.56 18.80
N GLU A 175 13.23 2.70 17.87
CA GLU A 175 13.98 1.57 17.31
C GLU A 175 14.75 0.81 18.39
N LEU A 176 15.43 1.52 19.30
CA LEU A 176 16.15 0.90 20.42
C LEU A 176 15.19 0.13 21.35
N LEU A 177 14.05 0.71 21.72
CA LEU A 177 13.07 0.05 22.58
C LEU A 177 12.48 -1.20 21.92
N LEU A 178 12.17 -1.14 20.62
CA LEU A 178 11.74 -2.32 19.88
C LEU A 178 12.86 -3.36 19.75
N TYR A 179 14.11 -2.93 19.58
CA TYR A 179 15.26 -3.83 19.58
C TYR A 179 15.37 -4.56 20.92
N LEU A 180 15.25 -3.86 22.04
CA LEU A 180 15.23 -4.47 23.38
C LEU A 180 14.03 -5.42 23.55
N ALA A 181 12.87 -5.05 23.00
CA ALA A 181 11.67 -5.89 23.00
C ALA A 181 11.84 -7.19 22.18
N THR A 182 12.83 -7.29 21.29
CA THR A 182 13.12 -8.56 20.61
C THR A 182 13.63 -9.67 21.56
N TYR A 183 14.14 -9.31 22.74
CA TYR A 183 14.54 -10.27 23.77
C TYR A 183 13.40 -10.67 24.70
N ASN A 184 12.35 -9.83 24.78
CA ASN A 184 11.13 -10.11 25.51
C ASN A 184 9.96 -9.36 24.86
N GLN A 185 9.21 -10.06 24.00
CA GLN A 185 8.14 -9.47 23.22
C GLN A 185 7.00 -8.91 24.09
N ARG A 186 6.87 -9.34 25.36
CA ARG A 186 5.87 -8.77 26.29
C ARG A 186 6.11 -7.30 26.62
N LEU A 187 7.25 -6.74 26.25
CA LEU A 187 7.52 -5.30 26.34
C LEU A 187 6.82 -4.50 25.23
N ILE A 188 6.45 -5.12 24.10
CA ILE A 188 5.87 -4.43 22.94
C ILE A 188 4.62 -3.60 23.31
N PRO A 189 3.64 -4.11 24.09
CA PRO A 189 2.49 -3.30 24.50
C PRO A 189 2.87 -2.04 25.27
N LEU A 190 3.89 -2.12 26.14
CA LEU A 190 4.38 -0.96 26.90
C LEU A 190 5.06 0.05 26.00
N VAL A 191 5.93 -0.43 25.09
CA VAL A 191 6.63 0.40 24.11
C VAL A 191 5.63 1.10 23.18
N ASN A 192 4.62 0.38 22.67
CA ASN A 192 3.56 0.94 21.84
C ASN A 192 2.79 2.04 22.60
N ARG A 193 2.30 1.77 23.81
CA ARG A 193 1.56 2.78 24.61
C ARG A 193 2.38 4.04 24.85
N TRP A 194 3.64 3.88 25.23
CA TRP A 194 4.56 5.00 25.39
C TRP A 194 4.72 5.79 24.08
N TYR A 195 4.97 5.09 22.96
CA TYR A 195 5.15 5.74 21.66
C TYR A 195 3.89 6.51 21.21
N VAL A 196 2.70 5.93 21.43
CA VAL A 196 1.42 6.58 21.18
C VAL A 196 1.25 7.85 21.97
N GLN A 197 1.60 7.82 23.27
CA GLN A 197 1.53 9.02 24.11
C GLN A 197 2.48 10.14 23.61
N GLN A 198 3.67 9.79 23.11
CA GLN A 198 4.65 10.77 22.64
C GLN A 198 4.31 11.36 21.26
N MET A 199 3.88 10.51 20.32
CA MET A 199 3.80 10.87 18.90
C MET A 199 2.39 11.16 18.41
N PHE A 200 1.38 10.59 19.07
CA PHE A 200 0.00 10.51 18.58
C PHE A 200 -1.02 11.14 19.55
N SER A 201 -0.59 12.06 20.43
CA SER A 201 -1.45 12.67 21.46
C SER A 201 -1.99 14.05 21.12
N LYS A 202 -1.47 14.73 20.09
CA LYS A 202 -1.82 16.12 19.75
C LYS A 202 -2.16 16.26 18.27
N SER A 203 -3.31 16.87 17.97
CA SER A 203 -3.72 17.16 16.59
C SER A 203 -2.72 18.08 15.88
N LYS A 204 -2.60 17.90 14.57
CA LYS A 204 -1.72 18.66 13.68
C LYS A 204 -2.49 19.11 12.47
N GLN A 205 -2.09 20.27 11.94
CA GLN A 205 -2.55 20.74 10.64
C GLN A 205 -1.33 21.21 9.86
N SER A 206 -1.27 20.84 8.58
CA SER A 206 -0.22 21.26 7.68
C SER A 206 -0.79 21.56 6.30
N ARG A 207 -0.07 22.41 5.56
CA ARG A 207 -0.33 22.63 4.15
C ARG A 207 0.99 22.62 3.40
N GLY A 208 1.01 21.93 2.27
CA GLY A 208 2.18 21.89 1.40
C GLY A 208 1.86 21.24 0.07
N ASN A 209 2.86 21.16 -0.80
CA ASN A 209 2.70 20.51 -2.09
C ASN A 209 2.27 19.04 -1.93
N SER A 210 1.57 18.51 -2.92
CA SER A 210 1.02 17.15 -2.88
C SER A 210 2.06 16.08 -2.49
N VAL A 211 3.25 16.12 -3.08
CA VAL A 211 4.32 15.14 -2.83
C VAL A 211 4.76 15.12 -1.36
N SER A 212 5.01 16.29 -0.76
CA SER A 212 5.47 16.39 0.64
C SER A 212 4.41 15.96 1.65
N GLN A 213 3.12 16.10 1.31
CA GLN A 213 2.02 15.74 2.20
C GLN A 213 1.61 14.27 2.04
N PHE A 214 1.77 13.68 0.85
CA PHE A 214 1.50 12.25 0.63
C PHE A 214 2.61 11.35 1.21
N ASN A 215 3.88 11.67 0.93
CA ASN A 215 5.00 10.87 1.40
C ASN A 215 5.25 11.10 2.89
N PHE A 216 5.59 10.04 3.61
CA PHE A 216 6.01 10.12 5.02
C PHE A 216 7.15 9.13 5.31
N ASP A 217 7.83 9.34 6.42
CA ASP A 217 8.94 8.48 6.86
C ASP A 217 8.38 7.15 7.38
N CYS A 218 8.67 6.04 6.70
CA CYS A 218 8.31 4.69 7.15
C CYS A 218 9.21 4.19 8.29
N LEU A 219 9.97 5.07 8.94
CA LEU A 219 10.92 4.79 10.00
C LEU A 219 11.99 3.80 9.52
N PHE A 220 12.13 2.66 10.19
CA PHE A 220 13.13 1.64 9.91
C PHE A 220 12.49 0.42 9.22
N LYS A 221 13.33 -0.54 8.82
CA LYS A 221 12.94 -1.69 8.00
C LYS A 221 11.80 -2.47 8.63
N GLN A 222 10.84 -2.93 7.83
CA GLN A 222 9.64 -3.61 8.29
C GLN A 222 9.29 -4.80 7.40
N GLN A 223 8.64 -5.79 8.00
CA GLN A 223 7.86 -6.78 7.28
C GLN A 223 6.42 -6.27 7.22
N VAL A 224 5.82 -6.32 6.03
CA VAL A 224 4.48 -5.76 5.79
C VAL A 224 3.63 -6.78 5.06
N ASN A 225 2.42 -6.99 5.55
CA ASN A 225 1.35 -7.74 4.92
C ASN A 225 0.15 -6.82 4.76
N GLU A 226 -0.52 -6.86 3.62
CA GLU A 226 -1.61 -5.93 3.33
C GLU A 226 -2.57 -6.53 2.31
N TRP A 227 -3.85 -6.35 2.55
CA TRP A 227 -4.94 -6.90 1.75
C TRP A 227 -6.02 -5.86 1.52
N ALA A 228 -6.66 -5.94 0.36
CA ALA A 228 -7.81 -5.15 -0.03
C ALA A 228 -9.09 -5.98 0.13
N ILE A 229 -10.02 -5.50 0.95
CA ILE A 229 -11.37 -6.07 1.14
C ILE A 229 -12.42 -5.12 0.55
N PRO A 230 -13.64 -5.60 0.22
CA PRO A 230 -14.77 -4.70 -0.05
C PRO A 230 -14.95 -3.69 1.10
N ILE A 231 -15.23 -2.44 0.75
CA ILE A 231 -15.24 -1.33 1.72
C ILE A 231 -16.27 -1.51 2.85
N GLU A 232 -17.39 -2.17 2.56
CA GLU A 232 -18.46 -2.48 3.51
C GLU A 232 -17.98 -3.36 4.69
N HIS A 233 -16.92 -4.13 4.50
CA HIS A 233 -16.33 -4.99 5.53
C HIS A 233 -15.26 -4.30 6.39
N THR A 234 -15.02 -2.98 6.19
CA THR A 234 -13.95 -2.25 6.91
C THR A 234 -14.07 -2.38 8.43
N ALA A 235 -15.25 -2.09 8.99
CA ALA A 235 -15.48 -2.14 10.43
C ALA A 235 -15.34 -3.56 10.96
N GLU A 236 -15.97 -4.52 10.28
CA GLU A 236 -15.91 -5.94 10.63
C GLU A 236 -14.46 -6.45 10.69
N ALA A 237 -13.66 -6.15 9.65
CA ALA A 237 -12.29 -6.60 9.56
C ALA A 237 -11.41 -6.08 10.70
N ILE A 238 -11.47 -4.77 10.98
CA ILE A 238 -10.63 -4.15 12.01
C ILE A 238 -11.04 -4.64 13.40
N LEU A 239 -12.34 -4.82 13.65
CA LEU A 239 -12.84 -5.38 14.91
C LEU A 239 -12.40 -6.84 15.09
N GLN A 240 -12.46 -7.66 14.04
CA GLN A 240 -11.94 -9.03 14.08
C GLN A 240 -10.42 -9.06 14.33
N ILE A 241 -9.65 -8.17 13.71
CA ILE A 241 -8.20 -8.07 13.96
C ILE A 241 -7.93 -7.65 15.41
N ARG A 242 -8.64 -6.63 15.93
CA ARG A 242 -8.53 -6.19 17.33
C ARG A 242 -8.84 -7.32 18.29
N GLN A 243 -9.93 -8.06 18.05
CA GLN A 243 -10.32 -9.23 18.84
C GLN A 243 -9.24 -10.31 18.80
N MET A 244 -8.76 -10.66 17.61
CA MET A 244 -7.75 -11.69 17.39
C MET A 244 -6.43 -11.37 18.12
N ILE A 245 -5.98 -10.11 18.07
CA ILE A 245 -4.78 -9.65 18.80
C ILE A 245 -4.95 -9.88 20.30
N LYS A 246 -6.14 -9.58 20.85
CA LYS A 246 -6.44 -9.72 22.27
C LYS A 246 -6.56 -11.19 22.69
N GLU A 247 -7.31 -12.00 21.95
CA GLU A 247 -7.58 -13.40 22.31
C GLU A 247 -6.34 -14.28 22.21
N LYS A 248 -5.48 -14.03 21.21
CA LYS A 248 -4.24 -14.79 21.01
C LYS A 248 -3.04 -14.17 21.72
N ASP A 249 -3.23 -13.08 22.46
CA ASP A 249 -2.18 -12.33 23.15
C ASP A 249 -0.99 -12.01 22.22
N TYR A 250 -1.29 -11.58 20.98
CA TYR A 250 -0.24 -11.24 20.04
C TYR A 250 0.44 -9.92 20.41
N GLN A 251 1.76 -9.98 20.55
CA GLN A 251 2.61 -8.83 20.85
C GLN A 251 2.92 -8.07 19.55
N VAL A 252 1.89 -7.48 18.92
CA VAL A 252 2.04 -6.84 17.60
C VAL A 252 2.62 -5.43 17.68
N HIS A 253 3.37 -5.05 16.65
CA HIS A 253 3.80 -3.67 16.45
C HIS A 253 2.64 -2.79 15.92
N LEU A 254 2.78 -1.47 16.06
CA LEU A 254 1.90 -0.46 15.45
C LEU A 254 2.57 0.10 14.18
N PRO A 255 1.82 0.76 13.27
CA PRO A 255 0.36 0.81 13.21
C PRO A 255 -0.24 -0.37 12.43
N ILE A 256 -1.56 -0.56 12.58
CA ILE A 256 -2.39 -1.21 11.56
C ILE A 256 -2.91 -0.11 10.65
N GLU A 257 -2.47 -0.11 9.39
CA GLU A 257 -2.76 0.93 8.42
C GLU A 257 -4.08 0.67 7.70
N VAL A 258 -4.94 1.68 7.60
CA VAL A 258 -6.24 1.56 6.92
C VAL A 258 -6.38 2.66 5.87
N ARG A 259 -6.53 2.25 4.61
CA ARG A 259 -6.57 3.12 3.43
C ARG A 259 -7.73 2.73 2.52
N PHE A 260 -8.17 3.67 1.69
CA PHE A 260 -9.35 3.50 0.87
C PHE A 260 -9.05 3.83 -0.58
N VAL A 261 -9.55 3.01 -1.50
CA VAL A 261 -9.23 3.11 -2.94
C VAL A 261 -10.49 2.84 -3.76
N LYS A 262 -10.71 3.65 -4.80
CA LYS A 262 -11.78 3.45 -5.78
C LYS A 262 -11.58 2.14 -6.55
N GLY A 263 -12.68 1.44 -6.85
CA GLY A 263 -12.68 0.28 -7.73
C GLY A 263 -12.21 0.60 -9.15
N ASP A 264 -11.67 -0.42 -9.81
CA ASP A 264 -11.17 -0.33 -11.19
C ASP A 264 -11.52 -1.58 -12.02
N ASP A 265 -11.14 -1.58 -13.30
CA ASP A 265 -11.39 -2.66 -14.25
C ASP A 265 -10.12 -3.50 -14.57
N ILE A 266 -9.05 -3.30 -13.81
CA ILE A 266 -7.73 -3.89 -14.06
C ILE A 266 -7.73 -5.34 -13.57
N TRP A 267 -7.32 -6.28 -14.43
CA TRP A 267 -7.56 -7.72 -14.23
C TRP A 267 -7.01 -8.29 -12.93
N LEU A 268 -5.76 -7.95 -12.60
CA LEU A 268 -5.14 -8.40 -11.35
C LEU A 268 -5.16 -7.33 -10.26
N SER A 269 -5.87 -6.20 -10.42
CA SER A 269 -5.94 -5.23 -9.33
C SER A 269 -6.69 -5.81 -8.13
N PRO A 270 -6.19 -5.65 -6.89
CA PRO A 270 -6.97 -6.00 -5.71
C PRO A 270 -8.30 -5.22 -5.61
N CYS A 271 -8.40 -4.06 -6.27
CA CYS A 271 -9.62 -3.24 -6.32
C CYS A 271 -10.56 -3.58 -7.49
N GLN A 272 -10.32 -4.66 -8.23
CA GLN A 272 -11.11 -4.95 -9.42
C GLN A 272 -12.61 -5.06 -9.09
N GLY A 273 -13.42 -4.24 -9.76
CA GLY A 273 -14.87 -4.26 -9.71
C GLY A 273 -15.50 -3.68 -8.44
N ARG A 274 -14.71 -3.15 -7.49
CA ARG A 274 -15.25 -2.65 -6.21
C ARG A 274 -14.36 -1.62 -5.52
N ASP A 275 -15.01 -0.67 -4.84
CA ASP A 275 -14.33 0.20 -3.88
C ASP A 275 -13.80 -0.67 -2.73
N SER A 276 -12.55 -0.42 -2.33
CA SER A 276 -11.83 -1.33 -1.45
C SER A 276 -11.19 -0.60 -0.29
N CYS A 277 -11.15 -1.28 0.86
CA CYS A 277 -10.36 -0.90 2.02
C CYS A 277 -9.08 -1.76 2.05
N TYR A 278 -7.92 -1.12 2.01
CA TYR A 278 -6.65 -1.76 2.27
C TYR A 278 -6.35 -1.70 3.76
N ILE A 279 -6.09 -2.87 4.35
CA ILE A 279 -5.67 -2.99 5.75
C ILE A 279 -4.27 -3.58 5.76
N GLY A 280 -3.29 -2.83 6.24
CA GLY A 280 -1.89 -3.24 6.35
C GLY A 280 -1.48 -3.53 7.78
N VAL A 281 -0.84 -4.67 8.01
CA VAL A 281 -0.22 -5.02 9.29
C VAL A 281 1.29 -5.11 9.13
N ILE A 282 2.02 -4.67 10.16
CA ILE A 282 3.48 -4.60 10.09
C ILE A 282 4.18 -5.31 11.24
N THR A 283 5.45 -5.62 11.02
CA THR A 283 6.39 -6.00 12.06
C THR A 283 7.74 -5.36 11.74
N TYR A 284 8.12 -4.34 12.52
CA TYR A 284 9.46 -3.77 12.49
C TYR A 284 10.59 -4.79 12.67
N MET A 285 11.70 -4.52 11.99
CA MET A 285 12.98 -5.22 12.11
C MET A 285 14.04 -4.22 12.57
N PRO A 286 14.08 -3.89 13.89
CA PRO A 286 14.96 -2.86 14.41
C PRO A 286 16.44 -3.25 14.22
N TYR A 287 17.25 -2.33 13.70
CA TYR A 287 18.63 -2.58 13.26
C TYR A 287 18.78 -3.77 12.29
N GLY A 288 17.71 -4.08 11.54
CA GLY A 288 17.67 -5.20 10.61
C GLY A 288 17.49 -6.58 11.25
N LYS A 289 17.30 -6.67 12.57
CA LYS A 289 17.06 -7.94 13.27
C LYS A 289 15.71 -8.51 12.85
N TYR A 290 15.71 -9.76 12.41
CA TYR A 290 14.48 -10.48 12.07
C TYR A 290 13.61 -10.68 13.30
N VAL A 291 12.31 -10.49 13.13
CA VAL A 291 11.28 -10.73 14.15
C VAL A 291 10.22 -11.63 13.52
N ASP A 292 9.95 -12.78 14.13
CA ASP A 292 8.93 -13.68 13.62
C ASP A 292 7.54 -13.04 13.75
N CYS A 293 6.77 -13.13 12.67
CA CYS A 293 5.42 -12.60 12.56
C CYS A 293 4.47 -13.59 11.86
N GLN A 294 4.93 -14.82 11.56
CA GLN A 294 4.22 -15.71 10.65
C GLN A 294 2.84 -16.10 11.20
N SER A 295 2.74 -16.48 12.48
CA SER A 295 1.45 -16.86 13.10
C SER A 295 0.44 -15.71 13.08
N TYR A 296 0.89 -14.50 13.40
CA TYR A 296 0.06 -13.28 13.35
C TYR A 296 -0.41 -12.99 11.92
N PHE A 297 0.50 -13.07 10.94
CA PHE A 297 0.17 -12.82 9.53
C PHE A 297 -0.79 -13.89 9.00
N ASP A 298 -0.59 -15.17 9.31
CA ASP A 298 -1.48 -16.25 8.89
C ASP A 298 -2.90 -16.08 9.43
N ASP A 299 -3.05 -15.66 10.69
CA ASP A 299 -4.37 -15.40 11.28
C ASP A 299 -5.03 -14.14 10.72
N TYR A 300 -4.24 -13.08 10.51
CA TYR A 300 -4.70 -11.88 9.82
C TYR A 300 -5.19 -12.21 8.40
N GLU A 301 -4.43 -13.01 7.62
CA GLU A 301 -4.81 -13.42 6.27
C GLU A 301 -6.10 -14.24 6.24
N LYS A 302 -6.35 -15.08 7.25
CA LYS A 302 -7.62 -15.82 7.37
C LYS A 302 -8.81 -14.87 7.54
N ILE A 303 -8.66 -13.77 8.28
CA ILE A 303 -9.70 -12.75 8.42
C ILE A 303 -9.92 -12.08 7.06
N MET A 304 -8.85 -11.63 6.39
CA MET A 304 -8.96 -10.97 5.10
C MET A 304 -9.61 -11.87 4.05
N ALA A 305 -9.19 -13.13 3.94
CA ALA A 305 -9.73 -14.08 2.98
C ALA A 305 -11.22 -14.42 3.21
N LYS A 306 -11.70 -14.43 4.47
CA LYS A 306 -13.12 -14.64 4.79
C LYS A 306 -13.99 -13.46 4.33
N LEU A 307 -13.42 -12.26 4.29
CA LEU A 307 -14.09 -11.02 3.88
C LEU A 307 -13.84 -10.71 2.41
N ASP A 308 -13.71 -11.76 1.60
CA ASP A 308 -13.44 -11.69 0.15
C ASP A 308 -12.20 -10.84 -0.20
N GLY A 309 -11.19 -10.84 0.66
CA GLY A 309 -9.99 -10.04 0.51
C GLY A 309 -9.07 -10.52 -0.61
N ARG A 310 -8.35 -9.57 -1.22
CA ARG A 310 -7.30 -9.81 -2.22
C ARG A 310 -5.97 -9.23 -1.74
N PRO A 311 -4.86 -9.97 -1.81
CA PRO A 311 -3.59 -9.49 -1.29
C PRO A 311 -3.00 -8.35 -2.13
N HIS A 312 -2.30 -7.42 -1.49
CA HIS A 312 -1.51 -6.43 -2.19
C HIS A 312 -0.21 -7.05 -2.71
N TRP A 313 -0.05 -7.07 -4.03
CA TRP A 313 1.10 -7.69 -4.72
C TRP A 313 2.49 -7.18 -4.31
N ALA A 314 2.60 -5.96 -3.79
CA ALA A 314 3.88 -5.40 -3.36
C ALA A 314 4.29 -5.84 -1.95
N LYS A 315 3.42 -6.56 -1.23
CA LYS A 315 3.59 -6.93 0.18
C LYS A 315 3.73 -8.45 0.34
N ARG A 316 4.07 -8.88 1.55
CA ARG A 316 4.09 -10.31 1.88
C ARG A 316 2.66 -10.81 1.97
N PHE A 317 2.40 -11.99 1.42
CA PHE A 317 1.15 -12.72 1.62
C PHE A 317 1.38 -14.22 1.37
N GLY A 318 0.60 -15.07 2.02
CA GLY A 318 0.68 -16.53 1.94
C GLY A 318 0.13 -17.16 0.65
N PRO A 319 -1.06 -16.79 0.13
CA PRO A 319 -1.69 -17.46 -1.01
C PRO A 319 -0.78 -17.71 -2.22
N ASP A 320 -0.92 -18.90 -2.80
CA ASP A 320 -0.31 -19.35 -4.04
C ASP A 320 -1.28 -19.22 -5.22
N ALA A 321 -0.83 -19.58 -6.43
CA ALA A 321 -1.62 -19.49 -7.65
C ALA A 321 -3.01 -20.16 -7.56
N ASP A 322 -3.14 -21.30 -6.89
CA ASP A 322 -4.41 -22.03 -6.75
C ASP A 322 -5.43 -21.29 -5.87
N LYS A 323 -4.95 -20.58 -4.84
CA LYS A 323 -5.81 -19.73 -4.00
C LYS A 323 -6.11 -18.40 -4.69
N LEU A 324 -5.12 -17.79 -5.33
CA LEU A 324 -5.25 -16.50 -6.01
C LEU A 324 -6.21 -16.56 -7.21
N GLU A 325 -6.23 -17.67 -7.94
CA GLU A 325 -7.21 -17.90 -9.00
C GLU A 325 -8.65 -17.71 -8.52
N LYS A 326 -8.97 -18.22 -7.34
CA LYS A 326 -10.32 -18.13 -6.77
C LYS A 326 -10.68 -16.72 -6.32
N MET A 327 -9.68 -15.87 -6.09
CA MET A 327 -9.83 -14.49 -5.63
C MET A 327 -9.90 -13.47 -6.78
N SER A 328 -9.45 -13.85 -7.99
CA SER A 328 -9.34 -12.95 -9.15
C SER A 328 -10.29 -13.35 -10.28
N PRO A 329 -11.32 -12.53 -10.57
CA PRO A 329 -12.30 -12.83 -11.63
C PRO A 329 -11.70 -13.07 -13.02
N HIS A 330 -10.62 -12.34 -13.37
CA HIS A 330 -9.98 -12.41 -14.69
C HIS A 330 -8.68 -13.24 -14.71
N TRP A 331 -8.51 -14.15 -13.75
CA TRP A 331 -7.33 -15.00 -13.65
C TRP A 331 -6.99 -15.72 -14.95
N ASN A 332 -7.97 -16.43 -15.51
CA ASN A 332 -7.77 -17.26 -16.70
C ASN A 332 -7.51 -16.42 -17.95
N ASP A 333 -8.10 -15.22 -18.04
CA ASP A 333 -7.84 -14.31 -19.15
C ASP A 333 -6.43 -13.74 -19.08
N PHE A 334 -5.98 -13.36 -17.87
CA PHE A 334 -4.59 -12.95 -17.64
C PHE A 334 -3.59 -14.04 -18.02
N GLN A 335 -3.85 -15.29 -17.61
CA GLN A 335 -2.95 -16.42 -17.92
C GLN A 335 -2.88 -16.73 -19.42
N LYS A 336 -3.97 -16.55 -20.17
CA LYS A 336 -3.96 -16.66 -21.63
C LYS A 336 -3.05 -15.59 -22.24
N VAL A 337 -3.21 -14.33 -21.82
CA VAL A 337 -2.37 -13.21 -22.29
C VAL A 337 -0.90 -13.44 -21.95
N ARG A 338 -0.60 -13.87 -20.72
CA ARG A 338 0.77 -14.22 -20.31
C ARG A 338 1.39 -15.29 -21.20
N SER A 339 0.64 -16.37 -21.47
CA SER A 339 1.14 -17.48 -22.30
C SER A 339 1.34 -17.06 -23.77
N GLN A 340 0.60 -16.06 -24.25
CA GLN A 340 0.76 -15.51 -25.60
C GLN A 340 1.97 -14.58 -25.70
N LEU A 341 2.18 -13.72 -24.70
CA LEU A 341 3.24 -12.71 -24.72
C LEU A 341 4.60 -13.24 -24.25
N ASP A 342 4.64 -14.29 -23.42
CA ASP A 342 5.88 -14.88 -22.90
C ASP A 342 5.75 -16.42 -22.84
N PRO A 343 5.67 -17.11 -24.00
CA PRO A 343 5.45 -18.57 -24.04
C PRO A 343 6.57 -19.38 -23.39
N ASP A 344 7.81 -18.87 -23.42
CA ASP A 344 8.99 -19.52 -22.85
C ASP A 344 9.23 -19.14 -21.38
N ASN A 345 8.33 -18.34 -20.77
CA ASN A 345 8.42 -17.86 -19.39
C ASN A 345 9.77 -17.17 -19.07
N ILE A 346 10.28 -16.36 -20.00
CA ILE A 346 11.55 -15.64 -19.88
C ILE A 346 11.50 -14.64 -18.71
N PHE A 347 10.33 -14.08 -18.42
CA PHE A 347 10.13 -13.13 -17.31
C PHE A 347 9.70 -13.81 -16.00
N GLY A 348 9.77 -15.14 -15.94
CA GLY A 348 9.54 -15.93 -14.73
C GLY A 348 10.61 -15.72 -13.64
N ASN A 349 10.20 -15.84 -12.38
CA ASN A 349 11.08 -15.89 -11.22
C ASN A 349 10.35 -16.56 -10.05
N SER A 350 11.06 -16.83 -8.94
CA SER A 350 10.48 -17.54 -7.78
C SER A 350 9.21 -16.90 -7.22
N TYR A 351 9.05 -15.58 -7.32
CA TYR A 351 7.83 -14.90 -6.93
C TYR A 351 6.70 -15.10 -7.94
N SER A 352 6.93 -14.83 -9.23
CA SER A 352 5.91 -15.02 -10.27
C SER A 352 5.52 -16.48 -10.45
N ASP A 353 6.44 -17.42 -10.24
CA ASP A 353 6.15 -18.86 -10.25
C ASP A 353 5.22 -19.23 -9.10
N ARG A 354 5.50 -18.78 -7.87
CA ARG A 354 4.62 -19.05 -6.71
C ARG A 354 3.22 -18.48 -6.91
N VAL A 355 3.13 -17.25 -7.41
CA VAL A 355 1.86 -16.52 -7.42
C VAL A 355 1.08 -16.71 -8.70
N LEU A 356 1.70 -16.96 -9.87
CA LEU A 356 1.01 -17.08 -11.16
C LEU A 356 1.10 -18.47 -11.80
N VAL A 357 2.05 -19.34 -11.40
CA VAL A 357 2.21 -20.66 -12.02
C VAL A 357 1.61 -21.73 -11.11
N LYS A 358 0.65 -22.49 -11.63
CA LYS A 358 0.16 -23.67 -10.92
C LYS A 358 1.23 -24.77 -10.98
N PRO A 359 1.57 -25.43 -9.85
CA PRO A 359 2.40 -26.61 -9.92
C PRO A 359 1.72 -27.62 -10.85
N LYS A 360 2.46 -28.13 -11.86
CA LYS A 360 1.95 -29.19 -12.73
C LYS A 360 1.56 -30.35 -11.82
N LYS A 361 0.27 -30.72 -11.79
CA LYS A 361 -0.18 -31.99 -11.23
C LYS A 361 0.42 -33.08 -12.12
N THR A 362 1.62 -33.55 -11.80
CA THR A 362 2.18 -34.73 -12.44
C THR A 362 1.18 -35.86 -12.20
N PRO A 363 0.64 -36.52 -13.24
CA PRO A 363 -0.07 -37.76 -13.02
C PRO A 363 0.94 -38.71 -12.37
N LEU A 364 0.62 -39.22 -11.18
CA LEU A 364 1.31 -40.37 -10.63
C LEU A 364 1.01 -41.54 -11.59
N TYR A 365 1.88 -41.74 -12.58
CA TYR A 365 1.96 -43.01 -13.27
C TYR A 365 2.55 -43.98 -12.25
N TYR A 366 1.68 -44.75 -11.60
CA TYR A 366 2.10 -45.98 -10.95
C TYR A 366 2.51 -46.94 -12.08
N SER A 367 3.81 -47.21 -12.19
CA SER A 367 4.37 -48.33 -12.96
C SER A 367 4.50 -49.55 -12.07
#